data_AF-A0A1V2I0W8-F1
#
_entry.id   AF-A0A1V2I0W8-F1
#
_cell.length_a   1.000
_cell.length_b   1.000
_cell.length_c   1.000
_cell.angle_alpha   90.00
_cell.angle_beta   90.00
_cell.angle_gamma   90.00
#
_symmetry.space_group_name_H-M   'P 1'
#
loop_
_entity.id
_entity.type
_entity.pdbx_description
1 polymer ?
#
loop_
_entity_poly.entity_id
_entity_poly.type
_entity_poly.pdbx_seq_one_letter_code
_entity_poly.pdbx_strand_id
1 'polypeptide(L)'
;MADDIVRYSIKMPRDVAQAVQARAGKGDPSAYVVAAVRRQLERDNLRELIEAAEDEHGPITEEEMRRKLEQLARAERGTFGTGGE
;
A
#
# COMPACT_ATOMS: atom_id res chain seq x y z
N MET A 1 -20.79 -2.60 14.42
CA MET A 1 -21.50 -1.31 14.36
C MET A 1 -21.56 -0.94 12.91
N ALA A 2 -22.75 -0.68 12.35
CA ALA A 2 -22.83 -0.24 10.96
C ALA A 2 -22.09 1.10 10.89
N ASP A 3 -21.05 1.16 10.06
CA ASP A 3 -20.29 2.39 9.82
C ASP A 3 -21.28 3.43 9.29
N ASP A 4 -21.45 4.55 10.01
CA ASP A 4 -22.40 5.59 9.58
C ASP A 4 -21.86 6.24 8.30
N ILE A 5 -22.51 5.94 7.17
CA ILE A 5 -22.13 6.51 5.87
C ILE A 5 -22.56 7.98 5.83
N VAL A 6 -21.57 8.89 5.83
CA VAL A 6 -21.80 10.33 5.65
C VAL A 6 -21.70 10.70 4.17
N ARG A 7 -22.73 11.40 3.65
CA ARG A 7 -22.68 11.97 2.29
C ARG A 7 -21.84 13.24 2.30
N TYR A 8 -20.82 13.28 1.46
CA TYR A 8 -20.00 14.46 1.24
C TYR A 8 -20.07 14.90 -0.23
N SER A 9 -20.16 16.20 -0.49
CA SER A 9 -20.19 16.76 -1.85
C SER A 9 -18.89 17.49 -2.14
N ILE A 10 -18.20 17.09 -3.20
CA ILE A 10 -16.93 17.69 -3.64
C ILE A 10 -17.04 18.17 -5.07
N LYS A 11 -16.32 19.25 -5.39
CA LYS A 11 -16.05 19.63 -6.77
C LYS A 11 -14.83 18.86 -7.25
N MET A 12 -14.86 18.40 -8.49
CA MET A 12 -13.72 17.78 -9.14
C MET A 12 -13.61 18.27 -10.59
N PRO A 13 -12.39 18.32 -11.15
CA PRO A 13 -12.19 18.58 -12.57
C PRO A 13 -12.94 17.58 -13.45
N ARG A 14 -13.42 18.03 -14.62
CA ARG A 14 -14.25 17.20 -15.52
C ARG A 14 -13.51 15.96 -16.01
N ASP A 15 -12.24 16.12 -16.35
CA ASP A 15 -11.34 15.05 -16.79
C ASP A 15 -11.18 13.97 -15.70
N VAL A 16 -11.05 14.39 -14.43
CA VAL A 16 -10.98 13.46 -13.28
C VAL A 16 -12.30 12.71 -13.11
N ALA A 17 -13.44 13.39 -13.18
CA ALA A 17 -14.76 12.75 -13.10
C ALA A 17 -14.95 11.71 -14.23
N GLN A 18 -14.54 12.04 -15.45
CA GLN A 18 -14.57 11.13 -16.59
C GLN A 18 -13.65 9.92 -16.40
N ALA A 19 -12.44 10.12 -15.86
CA ALA A 19 -11.53 9.04 -15.54
C ALA A 19 -12.11 8.10 -14.46
N VAL A 20 -12.73 8.65 -13.43
CA VAL A 20 -13.44 7.87 -12.39
C VAL A 20 -14.56 7.06 -13.03
N GLN A 21 -15.40 7.67 -13.85
CA GLN A 21 -16.50 6.98 -14.53
C GLN A 21 -15.98 5.84 -15.43
N ALA A 22 -14.93 6.09 -16.20
CA ALA A 22 -14.33 5.09 -17.08
C ALA A 22 -13.77 3.89 -16.30
N ARG A 23 -13.15 4.14 -15.13
CA ARG A 23 -12.58 3.08 -14.28
C ARG A 23 -13.61 2.34 -13.44
N ALA A 24 -14.66 3.03 -12.99
CA ALA A 24 -15.80 2.41 -12.30
C ALA A 24 -16.63 1.53 -13.26
N GLY A 25 -16.63 1.85 -14.56
CA GLY A 25 -17.34 1.10 -15.59
C GLY A 25 -18.86 1.17 -15.39
N LYS A 26 -19.52 0.00 -15.36
CA LYS A 26 -20.95 -0.11 -15.04
C LYS A 26 -21.25 -0.05 -13.52
N GLY A 27 -20.21 0.01 -12.68
CA GLY A 27 -20.35 0.06 -11.23
C GLY A 27 -20.66 1.46 -10.70
N ASP A 28 -20.86 1.55 -9.38
CA ASP A 28 -21.04 2.82 -8.68
C ASP A 28 -19.71 3.60 -8.61
N PRO A 29 -19.62 4.82 -9.20
CA PRO A 29 -18.46 5.68 -9.07
C PRO A 29 -18.06 5.94 -7.62
N SER A 30 -19.02 5.97 -6.70
CA SER A 30 -18.76 6.20 -5.28
C SER A 30 -17.91 5.07 -4.67
N ALA A 31 -18.21 3.81 -4.99
CA ALA A 31 -17.45 2.67 -4.51
C ALA A 31 -16.01 2.68 -5.04
N TYR A 32 -15.82 3.07 -6.30
CA TYR A 32 -14.48 3.26 -6.87
C TYR A 32 -13.70 4.34 -6.13
N VAL A 33 -14.33 5.50 -5.91
CA VAL A 33 -13.71 6.64 -5.21
C VAL A 33 -13.36 6.26 -3.78
N VAL A 34 -14.27 5.64 -3.02
CA VAL A 34 -14.01 5.19 -1.65
C VAL A 34 -12.82 4.23 -1.60
N ALA A 35 -12.77 3.24 -2.51
CA ALA A 35 -11.64 2.32 -2.58
C ALA A 35 -10.32 3.04 -2.94
N ALA A 36 -10.37 4.02 -3.84
CA ALA A 36 -9.20 4.82 -4.20
C ALA A 36 -8.71 5.69 -3.02
N VAL A 37 -9.61 6.35 -2.32
CA VAL A 37 -9.29 7.18 -1.15
C VAL A 37 -8.74 6.33 -0.01
N ARG A 38 -9.33 5.16 0.28
CA ARG A 38 -8.80 4.23 1.30
C ARG A 38 -7.36 3.82 1.00
N ARG A 39 -7.07 3.45 -0.25
CA ARG A 39 -5.69 3.13 -0.67
C ARG A 39 -4.74 4.32 -0.53
N GLN A 40 -5.23 5.54 -0.79
CA GLN A 40 -4.40 6.72 -0.64
C GLN A 40 -4.08 6.99 0.83
N LEU A 41 -5.07 6.94 1.72
CA LEU A 41 -4.88 7.08 3.16
C LEU A 41 -3.93 6.02 3.72
N GLU A 42 -4.04 4.76 3.27
CA GLU A 42 -3.10 3.71 3.67
C GLU A 42 -1.66 4.03 3.24
N ARG A 43 -1.46 4.56 2.03
CA ARG A 43 -0.14 4.96 1.54
C ARG A 43 0.41 6.18 2.28
N ASP A 44 -0.46 7.12 2.63
CA ASP A 44 -0.08 8.31 3.40
C ASP A 44 0.36 7.90 4.82
N ASN A 45 -0.43 7.05 5.49
CA ASN A 45 -0.07 6.48 6.80
C ASN A 45 1.24 5.67 6.73
N LEU A 46 1.42 4.85 5.68
CA LEU A 46 2.65 4.09 5.49
C LEU A 46 3.86 5.03 5.32
N ARG A 47 3.69 6.13 4.59
CA ARG A 47 4.75 7.13 4.44
C ARG A 47 5.13 7.75 5.78
N GLU A 48 4.15 8.14 6.60
CA GLU A 48 4.41 8.69 7.94
C GLU A 48 5.20 7.70 8.82
N LEU A 49 4.87 6.40 8.75
CA LEU A 49 5.62 5.37 9.47
C LEU A 49 7.04 5.17 8.96
N ILE A 50 7.24 5.25 7.64
CA ILE A 50 8.58 5.17 7.05
C ILE A 50 9.42 6.38 7.47
N GLU A 51 8.87 7.59 7.37
CA GLU A 51 9.56 8.83 7.77
C GLU A 51 9.99 8.76 9.25
N ALA A 52 9.11 8.31 10.15
CA ALA A 52 9.45 8.13 11.55
C ALA A 52 10.57 7.09 11.78
N ALA A 53 10.58 5.99 11.02
CA ALA A 53 11.61 4.97 11.12
C ALA A 53 12.96 5.44 10.57
N GLU A 54 12.95 6.21 9.48
CA GLU A 54 14.15 6.81 8.89
C GLU A 54 14.73 7.91 9.78
N ASP A 55 13.90 8.67 10.49
CA ASP A 55 14.37 9.64 11.49
C ASP A 55 15.09 8.97 12.67
N GLU A 56 14.62 7.80 13.11
CA GLU A 56 15.22 7.05 14.22
C GLU A 56 16.48 6.28 13.82
N HIS A 57 16.49 5.66 12.63
CA HIS A 57 17.51 4.69 12.24
C HIS A 57 18.37 5.12 11.06
N GLY A 58 18.00 6.19 10.36
CA GLY A 58 18.55 6.57 9.07
C GLY A 58 17.86 5.85 7.90
N PRO A 59 18.03 6.37 6.67
CA PRO A 59 17.45 5.78 5.46
C PRO A 59 18.08 4.43 5.13
N ILE A 60 17.27 3.50 4.61
CA ILE A 60 17.75 2.18 4.19
C ILE A 60 18.40 2.28 2.80
N THR A 61 19.65 1.85 2.68
CA THR A 61 20.33 1.81 1.38
C THR A 61 19.98 0.55 0.58
N GLU A 62 20.05 0.64 -0.75
CA GLU A 62 19.83 -0.52 -1.63
C GLU A 62 20.79 -1.68 -1.34
N GLU A 63 22.02 -1.36 -0.93
CA GLU A 63 23.04 -2.36 -0.58
C GLU A 63 22.71 -3.06 0.73
N GLU A 64 22.20 -2.36 1.74
CA GLU A 64 21.70 -2.98 2.98
C GLU A 64 20.51 -3.89 2.71
N MET A 65 19.56 -3.43 1.87
CA MET A 65 18.42 -4.23 1.46
C MET A 65 18.85 -5.50 0.71
N ARG A 66 19.75 -5.37 -0.26
CA ARG A 66 20.31 -6.50 -1.03
C ARG A 66 20.97 -7.52 -0.10
N ARG A 67 21.87 -7.07 0.78
CA ARG A 67 22.54 -7.93 1.76
C ARG A 67 21.55 -8.67 2.65
N LYS A 68 20.46 -8.02 3.06
CA LYS A 68 19.43 -8.65 3.89
C LYS A 68 18.60 -9.68 3.12
N LEU A 69 18.22 -9.40 1.89
CA LEU A 69 17.51 -10.34 1.01
C LEU A 69 18.35 -11.59 0.72
N GLU A 70 19.65 -11.43 0.48
CA GLU A 70 20.57 -12.56 0.30
C GLU A 70 20.67 -13.46 1.54
N GLN A 71 20.68 -12.85 2.73
CA GLN A 71 20.65 -13.59 4.00
C GLN A 71 19.35 -14.40 4.15
N LEU A 72 18.19 -13.80 3.86
CA LEU A 72 16.89 -14.47 3.92
C LEU A 72 16.81 -15.65 2.93
N ALA A 73 17.21 -15.44 1.67
CA ALA A 73 17.24 -16.49 0.66
C ALA A 73 18.23 -17.62 0.98
N ARG A 74 19.30 -17.33 1.74
CA ARG A 74 20.22 -18.38 2.25
C ARG A 74 19.57 -19.18 3.39
N ALA A 75 18.87 -18.51 4.31
CA ALA A 75 18.17 -19.16 5.41
C ALA A 75 17.09 -20.11 4.91
N GLU A 76 16.26 -19.69 3.95
CA GLU A 76 15.21 -20.50 3.33
C GLU A 76 15.75 -21.74 2.61
N ARG A 77 16.95 -21.66 2.03
CA ARG A 77 17.62 -22.81 1.39
C ARG A 77 18.24 -23.78 2.39
N GLY A 78 18.65 -23.30 3.57
CA GLY A 78 19.21 -24.14 4.64
C GLY A 78 18.16 -24.94 5.42
N THR A 79 16.90 -24.49 5.45
CA THR A 79 15.82 -25.14 6.21
C THR A 79 15.22 -26.39 5.55
N PHE A 80 15.55 -26.69 4.29
CA PHE A 80 15.04 -27.87 3.57
C PHE A 80 16.02 -29.08 3.52
N GLY A 81 17.13 -29.04 4.28
CA GLY A 81 18.21 -30.03 4.18
C GLY A 81 18.41 -30.97 5.38
N THR A 82 17.55 -30.97 6.40
CA THR A 82 17.73 -31.82 7.59
C THR A 82 16.45 -32.61 7.90
N GLY A 83 16.29 -33.77 7.27
CA GLY A 83 15.15 -34.66 7.49
C GLY A 83 15.15 -35.82 6.50
N GLY A 84 16.14 -36.70 6.61
CA GLY A 84 16.27 -37.87 5.74
C GLY A 84 17.41 -38.76 6.22
N GLU A 85 17.25 -39.35 7.41
CA GLU A 85 17.93 -40.59 7.81
C GLU A 85 16.89 -41.71 7.85
#